data_AF-A0A517PD31-F1
#
_entry.id   AF-A0A517PD31-F1
#
_cell.length_a   1.000
_cell.length_b   1.000
_cell.length_c   1.000
_cell.angle_alpha   90.00
_cell.angle_beta   90.00
_cell.angle_gamma   90.00
#
_symmetry.space_group_name_H-M   'P 1'
#
loop_
_entity.id
_entity.type
_entity.pdbx_description
1 polymer ?
#
loop_
_entity_poly.entity_id
_entity_poly.type
_entity_poly.pdbx_seq_one_letter_code
_entity_poly.pdbx_strand_id
1 'polypeptide(L)'
;MPLCVSIARSHPSRMRAEHAVLAEAGAKLVELRLDWLKGPVDVAALIADRPTPVVLTCRRREDGGRWSGTEEARLALLRQAILAEPEFVDLEGDVAPKVPRFGKAKRVVSHHDMKATPDAKALAKLYKQLAAADADVVKLVTTAESIADNARVLSLYATATKPTVAFCMGEFGLASRVMCCAKGAPWTYASFSAERTIAPGLPDFATMRTAYRAHRVKKTTQFFGVLGDPVAHSLSPQLHNAAFREAGFDGCYLPVRVTAEEFPTALPALAAMGFEGFSVTIPHKAAALALASGGKNSATDAARRIGAANTLTVTGAKESAPVWHAANTDHDAALGSLLAEMRRADKHATLTGRKVLVLGSGGVARAVVAALTGAGCAVTVAGRTEKKARALVDEFGGVVQTWPNRGTGIFEIIVNGTPVGMWPKMDESPLPENRFPPQAIVFDTIYNPNRTLFLKQAAERDCRIVGGADMFVRQAEAQYALFTGSPAPEGVMREALQQAMAVAK
;
A
#
# COMPACT_ATOMS: atom_id res chain seq x y z
N MET A 1 -12.21 -7.53 -15.64
CA MET A 1 -12.82 -8.37 -14.59
C MET A 1 -13.68 -7.48 -13.68
N PRO A 2 -14.90 -7.86 -13.26
CA PRO A 2 -15.73 -6.98 -12.43
C PRO A 2 -15.15 -6.83 -11.01
N LEU A 3 -15.25 -5.62 -10.45
CA LEU A 3 -15.14 -5.38 -9.01
C LEU A 3 -16.55 -5.50 -8.43
N CYS A 4 -16.72 -6.33 -7.40
CA CYS A 4 -17.96 -6.43 -6.64
C CYS A 4 -17.94 -5.40 -5.52
N VAL A 5 -18.86 -4.44 -5.54
CA VAL A 5 -18.94 -3.40 -4.51
C VAL A 5 -20.03 -3.76 -3.50
N SER A 6 -19.66 -3.90 -2.23
CA SER A 6 -20.62 -4.23 -1.17
C SER A 6 -21.38 -2.99 -0.70
N ILE A 7 -22.71 -3.03 -0.78
CA ILE A 7 -23.63 -2.02 -0.27
C ILE A 7 -24.33 -2.55 0.98
N ALA A 8 -24.22 -1.78 2.06
CA ALA A 8 -24.79 -2.10 3.35
C ALA A 8 -25.57 -0.90 3.90
N ARG A 9 -26.91 -0.93 3.77
CA ARG A 9 -27.80 0.17 4.21
C ARG A 9 -28.99 -0.36 4.98
N SER A 10 -29.51 0.49 5.86
CA SER A 10 -30.67 0.19 6.69
C SER A 10 -32.00 0.32 5.96
N HIS A 11 -32.04 0.98 4.80
CA HIS A 11 -33.26 1.27 4.06
C HIS A 11 -33.12 0.89 2.57
N PRO A 12 -34.10 0.19 1.97
CA PRO A 12 -34.05 -0.25 0.57
C PRO A 12 -33.82 0.89 -0.43
N SER A 13 -34.47 2.03 -0.23
CA SER A 13 -34.34 3.20 -1.11
C SER A 13 -32.90 3.73 -1.20
N ARG A 14 -32.18 3.78 -0.06
CA ARG A 14 -30.77 4.19 -0.05
C ARG A 14 -29.86 3.16 -0.70
N MET A 15 -30.18 1.87 -0.53
CA MET A 15 -29.44 0.78 -1.17
C MET A 15 -29.55 0.87 -2.71
N ARG A 16 -30.76 1.10 -3.24
CA ARG A 16 -30.98 1.31 -4.68
C ARG A 16 -30.29 2.57 -5.21
N ALA A 17 -30.36 3.68 -4.48
CA ALA A 17 -29.70 4.92 -4.87
C ALA A 17 -28.18 4.74 -5.00
N GLU A 18 -27.56 4.04 -4.07
CA GLU A 18 -26.12 3.76 -4.13
C GLU A 18 -25.73 2.78 -5.21
N HIS A 19 -26.60 1.81 -5.51
CA HIS A 19 -26.41 0.92 -6.65
C HIS A 19 -26.40 1.73 -7.96
N ALA A 20 -27.33 2.67 -8.14
CA ALA A 20 -27.35 3.56 -9.31
C ALA A 20 -26.06 4.38 -9.43
N VAL A 21 -25.63 5.04 -8.35
CA VAL A 21 -24.37 5.81 -8.32
C VAL A 21 -23.16 4.94 -8.67
N LEU A 22 -23.08 3.72 -8.15
CA LEU A 22 -21.99 2.80 -8.47
C LEU A 22 -22.01 2.35 -9.93
N ALA A 23 -23.20 2.10 -10.49
CA ALA A 23 -23.35 1.72 -11.88
C ALA A 23 -22.94 2.86 -12.84
N GLU A 24 -23.30 4.10 -12.53
CA GLU A 24 -22.82 5.30 -13.24
C GLU A 24 -21.30 5.45 -13.12
N ALA A 25 -20.75 5.12 -11.94
CA ALA A 25 -19.31 5.00 -11.74
C ALA A 25 -18.72 3.71 -12.38
N GLY A 26 -19.47 2.95 -13.18
CA GLY A 26 -18.95 1.81 -13.92
C GLY A 26 -18.66 0.55 -13.09
N ALA A 27 -19.18 0.43 -11.87
CA ALA A 27 -19.23 -0.85 -11.18
C ALA A 27 -20.03 -1.84 -12.05
N LYS A 28 -19.59 -3.10 -12.11
CA LYS A 28 -20.20 -4.13 -12.97
C LYS A 28 -20.86 -5.27 -12.20
N LEU A 29 -20.70 -5.26 -10.88
CA LEU A 29 -21.29 -6.21 -9.94
C LEU A 29 -21.41 -5.52 -8.58
N VAL A 30 -22.53 -5.73 -7.90
CA VAL A 30 -22.79 -5.16 -6.58
C VAL A 30 -23.25 -6.26 -5.63
N GLU A 31 -22.74 -6.27 -4.39
CA GLU A 31 -23.29 -7.11 -3.34
C GLU A 31 -24.27 -6.31 -2.48
N LEU A 32 -25.52 -6.75 -2.40
CA LEU A 32 -26.54 -6.15 -1.53
C LEU A 32 -26.61 -6.94 -0.23
N ARG A 33 -26.20 -6.29 0.88
CA ARG A 33 -26.20 -6.88 2.23
C ARG A 33 -27.58 -6.75 2.87
N LEU A 34 -28.41 -7.77 2.69
CA LEU A 34 -29.76 -7.84 3.24
C LEU A 34 -29.77 -7.84 4.77
N ASP A 35 -28.72 -8.37 5.39
CA ASP A 35 -28.54 -8.42 6.84
C ASP A 35 -28.38 -7.04 7.50
N TRP A 36 -28.27 -5.96 6.71
CA TRP A 36 -28.23 -4.59 7.19
C TRP A 36 -29.56 -3.84 7.10
N LEU A 37 -30.53 -4.37 6.33
CA LEU A 37 -31.84 -3.75 6.16
C LEU A 37 -32.65 -3.87 7.46
N LYS A 38 -33.46 -2.86 7.76
CA LYS A 38 -34.40 -2.87 8.88
C LYS A 38 -35.81 -3.21 8.40
N GLY A 39 -36.51 -4.06 9.13
CA GLY A 39 -37.89 -4.45 8.85
C GLY A 39 -38.04 -5.48 7.71
N PRO A 40 -39.28 -5.81 7.33
CA PRO A 40 -39.56 -6.70 6.21
C PRO A 40 -38.99 -6.15 4.89
N VAL A 41 -38.41 -7.03 4.07
CA VAL A 41 -37.78 -6.67 2.80
C VAL A 41 -38.54 -7.34 1.66
N ASP A 42 -39.11 -6.54 0.76
CA ASP A 42 -39.53 -7.02 -0.55
C ASP A 42 -38.30 -7.11 -1.45
N VAL A 43 -37.74 -8.32 -1.57
CA VAL A 43 -36.50 -8.56 -2.31
C VAL A 43 -36.71 -8.37 -3.81
N ALA A 44 -37.88 -8.71 -4.35
CA ALA A 44 -38.18 -8.53 -5.77
C ALA A 44 -38.21 -7.04 -6.13
N ALA A 45 -38.91 -6.22 -5.32
CA ALA A 45 -38.95 -4.77 -5.51
C ALA A 45 -37.59 -4.10 -5.25
N LEU A 46 -36.72 -4.70 -4.44
CA LEU A 46 -35.36 -4.19 -4.21
C LEU A 46 -34.50 -4.28 -5.49
N ILE A 47 -34.70 -5.31 -6.31
CA ILE A 47 -33.81 -5.62 -7.46
C ILE A 47 -34.47 -5.56 -8.84
N ALA A 48 -35.75 -5.18 -8.94
CA ALA A 48 -36.53 -5.18 -10.18
C ALA A 48 -35.84 -4.40 -11.32
N ASP A 49 -35.37 -3.18 -11.04
CA ASP A 49 -34.72 -2.28 -12.02
C ASP A 49 -33.23 -2.11 -11.75
N ARG A 50 -32.56 -3.18 -11.29
CA ARG A 50 -31.14 -3.13 -10.95
C ARG A 50 -30.30 -2.72 -12.16
N PRO A 51 -29.43 -1.70 -12.06
CA PRO A 51 -28.65 -1.21 -13.21
C PRO A 51 -27.50 -2.15 -13.60
N THR A 52 -27.07 -3.03 -12.69
CA THR A 52 -26.03 -4.03 -12.91
C THR A 52 -26.30 -5.31 -12.12
N PRO A 53 -25.64 -6.43 -12.49
CA PRO A 53 -25.74 -7.68 -11.75
C PRO A 53 -25.55 -7.55 -10.23
N VAL A 54 -26.28 -8.36 -9.47
CA VAL A 54 -26.24 -8.37 -8.01
C VAL A 54 -25.86 -9.72 -7.41
N VAL A 55 -25.17 -9.65 -6.28
CA VAL A 55 -25.04 -10.74 -5.30
C VAL A 55 -25.93 -10.39 -4.11
N LEU A 56 -26.93 -11.23 -3.82
CA LEU A 56 -27.73 -11.07 -2.60
C LEU A 56 -27.11 -11.88 -1.46
N THR A 57 -26.80 -11.20 -0.35
CA THR A 57 -26.14 -11.80 0.82
C THR A 57 -26.92 -11.46 2.08
N CYS A 58 -27.23 -12.46 2.91
CA CYS A 58 -27.79 -12.27 4.25
C CYS A 58 -26.93 -13.00 5.30
N ARG A 59 -25.90 -12.29 5.79
CA ARG A 59 -24.83 -12.87 6.61
C ARG A 59 -25.17 -12.92 8.11
N ARG A 60 -24.86 -14.05 8.76
CA ARG A 60 -24.94 -14.22 10.24
C ARG A 60 -23.89 -13.37 10.97
N ARG A 61 -24.12 -13.05 12.25
CA ARG A 61 -23.15 -12.28 13.06
C ARG A 61 -21.81 -13.00 13.24
N GLU A 62 -21.82 -14.30 13.48
CA GLU A 62 -20.59 -15.10 13.62
C GLU A 62 -19.72 -15.12 12.35
N ASP A 63 -20.33 -14.92 11.17
CA ASP A 63 -19.65 -14.85 9.88
C ASP A 63 -19.37 -13.40 9.41
N GLY A 64 -19.40 -12.42 10.33
CA GLY A 64 -19.12 -11.00 10.01
C GLY A 64 -20.33 -10.22 9.45
N GLY A 65 -21.54 -10.72 9.68
CA GLY A 65 -22.81 -10.09 9.31
C GLY A 65 -23.49 -9.30 10.41
N ARG A 66 -24.70 -8.80 10.10
CA ARG A 66 -25.56 -8.07 11.05
C ARG A 66 -26.92 -8.68 11.29
N TRP A 67 -27.20 -9.85 10.71
CA TRP A 67 -28.49 -10.51 10.88
C TRP A 67 -28.80 -10.73 12.37
N SER A 68 -30.02 -10.37 12.77
CA SER A 68 -30.45 -10.43 14.17
C SER A 68 -31.78 -11.14 14.40
N GLY A 69 -32.38 -11.70 13.34
CA GLY A 69 -33.60 -12.52 13.43
C GLY A 69 -33.27 -13.99 13.68
N THR A 70 -34.30 -14.85 13.65
CA THR A 70 -34.11 -16.30 13.74
C THR A 70 -33.51 -16.87 12.46
N GLU A 71 -32.95 -18.08 12.52
CA GLU A 71 -32.39 -18.75 11.36
C GLU A 71 -33.49 -19.14 10.35
N GLU A 72 -34.68 -19.52 10.83
CA GLU A 72 -35.83 -19.83 9.98
C GLU A 72 -36.25 -18.62 9.14
N ALA A 73 -36.30 -17.44 9.75
CA ALA A 73 -36.60 -16.20 9.06
C ALA A 73 -35.49 -15.83 8.05
N ARG A 74 -34.23 -16.10 8.38
CA ARG A 74 -33.10 -15.88 7.46
C ARG A 74 -33.17 -16.79 6.24
N LEU A 75 -33.44 -18.08 6.46
CA LEU A 75 -33.59 -19.06 5.38
C LEU A 75 -34.80 -18.75 4.50
N ALA A 76 -35.91 -18.27 5.08
CA ALA A 76 -37.05 -17.78 4.32
C ALA A 76 -36.67 -16.58 3.43
N LEU A 77 -35.93 -15.61 3.97
CA LEU A 77 -35.43 -14.46 3.20
C LEU A 77 -34.45 -14.88 2.08
N LEU A 78 -33.57 -15.84 2.33
CA LEU A 78 -32.66 -16.39 1.30
C LEU A 78 -33.44 -17.11 0.20
N ARG A 79 -34.53 -17.83 0.53
CA ARG A 79 -35.40 -18.44 -0.47
C ARG A 79 -36.13 -17.38 -1.31
N GLN A 80 -36.63 -16.32 -0.69
CA GLN A 80 -37.19 -15.16 -1.40
C GLN A 80 -36.15 -14.50 -2.30
N ALA A 81 -34.90 -14.37 -1.83
CA ALA A 81 -33.80 -13.85 -2.63
C ALA A 81 -33.55 -14.70 -3.88
N ILE A 82 -33.63 -16.03 -3.79
CA ILE A 82 -33.50 -16.91 -4.97
C ILE A 82 -34.70 -16.73 -5.93
N LEU A 83 -35.93 -16.63 -5.41
CA LEU A 83 -37.14 -16.44 -6.21
C LEU A 83 -37.16 -15.10 -6.96
N ALA A 84 -36.47 -14.08 -6.42
CA ALA A 84 -36.31 -12.79 -7.09
C ALA A 84 -35.38 -12.84 -8.32
N GLU A 85 -34.75 -14.00 -8.58
CA GLU A 85 -33.82 -14.24 -9.70
C GLU A 85 -32.66 -13.21 -9.82
N PRO A 86 -31.85 -13.01 -8.76
CA PRO A 86 -30.58 -12.30 -8.88
C PRO A 86 -29.58 -13.13 -9.69
N GLU A 87 -28.50 -12.50 -10.14
CA GLU A 87 -27.43 -13.22 -10.81
C GLU A 87 -26.71 -14.19 -9.85
N PHE A 88 -26.55 -13.77 -8.58
CA PHE A 88 -25.97 -14.59 -7.54
C PHE A 88 -26.71 -14.46 -6.20
N VAL A 89 -26.76 -15.55 -5.45
CA VAL A 89 -27.06 -15.58 -4.02
C VAL A 89 -25.85 -16.14 -3.27
N ASP A 90 -25.48 -15.51 -2.16
CA ASP A 90 -24.41 -15.97 -1.28
C ASP A 90 -25.01 -16.79 -0.12
N LEU A 91 -24.60 -18.05 -0.02
CA LEU A 91 -25.02 -19.01 1.00
C LEU A 91 -23.78 -19.49 1.75
N GLU A 92 -23.82 -19.51 3.08
CA GLU A 92 -22.73 -20.11 3.86
C GLU A 92 -22.61 -21.61 3.58
N GLY A 93 -21.40 -22.16 3.65
CA GLY A 93 -21.12 -23.56 3.32
C GLY A 93 -21.95 -24.60 4.08
N ASP A 94 -22.31 -24.33 5.33
CA ASP A 94 -23.16 -25.18 6.16
C ASP A 94 -24.68 -24.97 5.91
N VAL A 95 -25.03 -23.92 5.17
CA VAL A 95 -26.40 -23.52 4.83
C VAL A 95 -26.76 -23.96 3.42
N ALA A 96 -25.82 -23.90 2.47
CA ALA A 96 -26.05 -24.23 1.07
C ALA A 96 -26.72 -25.61 0.86
N PRO A 97 -26.34 -26.71 1.55
CA PRO A 97 -27.01 -28.00 1.42
C PRO A 97 -28.45 -28.03 1.95
N LYS A 98 -28.82 -27.09 2.84
CA LYS A 98 -30.16 -27.00 3.46
C LYS A 98 -31.14 -26.19 2.63
N VAL A 99 -30.65 -25.44 1.63
CA VAL A 99 -31.48 -24.62 0.74
C VAL A 99 -31.67 -25.40 -0.57
N PRO A 100 -32.90 -25.83 -0.91
CA PRO A 100 -33.15 -26.53 -2.17
C PRO A 100 -32.75 -25.69 -3.37
N ARG A 101 -32.26 -26.33 -4.43
CA ARG A 101 -31.95 -25.63 -5.69
C ARG A 101 -33.23 -25.39 -6.49
N PHE A 102 -33.52 -24.13 -6.75
CA PHE A 102 -34.63 -23.68 -7.58
C PHE A 102 -34.29 -22.31 -8.18
N GLY A 103 -35.04 -21.89 -9.20
CA GLY A 103 -34.75 -20.67 -9.95
C GLY A 103 -33.44 -20.73 -10.74
N LYS A 104 -33.03 -19.58 -11.29
CA LYS A 104 -31.84 -19.45 -12.15
C LYS A 104 -30.63 -18.82 -11.44
N ALA A 105 -30.80 -18.37 -10.21
CA ALA A 105 -29.75 -17.71 -9.45
C ALA A 105 -28.55 -18.63 -9.21
N LYS A 106 -27.34 -18.14 -9.47
CA LYS A 106 -26.12 -18.89 -9.19
C LYS A 106 -25.78 -18.84 -7.71
N ARG A 107 -25.21 -19.93 -7.19
CA ARG A 107 -24.83 -20.08 -5.77
C ARG A 107 -23.37 -19.72 -5.59
N VAL A 108 -23.12 -18.66 -4.84
CA VAL A 108 -21.83 -18.40 -4.19
C VAL A 108 -21.85 -19.13 -2.86
N VAL A 109 -21.06 -20.19 -2.73
CA VAL A 109 -20.96 -20.95 -1.48
C VAL A 109 -19.75 -20.44 -0.71
N SER A 110 -20.01 -19.84 0.45
CA SER A 110 -19.02 -19.04 1.15
C SER A 110 -18.60 -19.57 2.51
N HIS A 111 -17.36 -19.28 2.88
CA HIS A 111 -16.83 -19.45 4.24
C HIS A 111 -15.98 -18.23 4.60
N HIS A 112 -16.12 -17.78 5.84
CA HIS A 112 -15.35 -16.67 6.40
C HIS A 112 -14.70 -17.14 7.71
N ASP A 113 -13.37 -17.18 7.75
CA ASP A 113 -12.63 -17.30 9.01
C ASP A 113 -12.25 -15.90 9.47
N MET A 114 -12.97 -15.40 10.47
CA MET A 114 -12.77 -14.05 11.00
C MET A 114 -11.52 -13.92 11.88
N LYS A 115 -10.90 -15.05 12.27
CA LYS A 115 -9.84 -15.07 13.27
C LYS A 115 -8.46 -15.30 12.65
N ALA A 116 -8.34 -16.27 11.76
CA ALA A 116 -7.04 -16.68 11.25
C ALA A 116 -7.13 -17.24 9.82
N THR A 117 -5.98 -17.66 9.29
CA THR A 117 -5.89 -18.45 8.07
C THR A 117 -5.45 -19.86 8.44
N PRO A 118 -6.29 -20.89 8.20
CA PRO A 118 -5.93 -22.29 8.46
C PRO A 118 -4.67 -22.74 7.73
N ASP A 119 -4.06 -23.83 8.21
CA ASP A 119 -2.97 -24.48 7.48
C ASP A 119 -3.43 -24.98 6.08
N ALA A 120 -2.47 -25.26 5.21
CA ALA A 120 -2.77 -25.62 3.81
C ALA A 120 -3.65 -26.88 3.68
N LYS A 121 -3.53 -27.85 4.59
CA LYS A 121 -4.32 -29.09 4.55
C LYS A 121 -5.76 -28.82 4.96
N ALA A 122 -5.96 -28.07 6.04
CA ALA A 122 -7.28 -27.64 6.50
C ALA A 122 -7.96 -26.75 5.44
N LEU A 123 -7.23 -25.82 4.85
CA LEU A 123 -7.71 -24.93 3.80
C LEU A 123 -8.15 -25.70 2.55
N ALA A 124 -7.34 -26.66 2.09
CA ALA A 124 -7.69 -27.51 0.95
C ALA A 124 -8.91 -28.40 1.24
N LYS A 125 -9.04 -28.92 2.48
CA LYS A 125 -10.22 -29.68 2.91
C LYS A 125 -11.47 -28.81 2.89
N LEU A 126 -11.39 -27.60 3.45
CA LEU A 126 -12.48 -26.65 3.45
C LEU A 126 -12.91 -26.28 2.03
N TYR A 127 -11.96 -25.99 1.14
CA TYR A 127 -12.24 -25.73 -0.27
C TYR A 127 -13.05 -26.87 -0.90
N LYS A 128 -12.62 -28.13 -0.71
CA LYS A 128 -13.32 -29.31 -1.26
C LYS A 128 -14.75 -29.42 -0.71
N GLN A 129 -14.96 -29.12 0.57
CA GLN A 129 -16.29 -29.13 1.19
C GLN A 129 -17.19 -28.07 0.54
N LEU A 130 -16.71 -26.85 0.37
CA LEU A 130 -17.48 -25.77 -0.27
C LEU A 130 -17.79 -26.10 -1.74
N ALA A 131 -16.81 -26.62 -2.48
CA ALA A 131 -17.00 -27.00 -3.88
C ALA A 131 -18.02 -28.13 -4.07
N ALA A 132 -18.13 -29.04 -3.10
CA ALA A 132 -19.09 -30.15 -3.11
C ALA A 132 -20.50 -29.72 -2.65
N ALA A 133 -20.64 -28.57 -1.99
CA ALA A 133 -21.91 -28.06 -1.47
C ALA A 133 -22.74 -27.32 -2.54
N ASP A 134 -22.82 -27.87 -3.75
CA ASP A 134 -23.61 -27.34 -4.88
C ASP A 134 -23.24 -25.89 -5.26
N ALA A 135 -21.94 -25.60 -5.27
CA ALA A 135 -21.39 -24.29 -5.63
C ALA A 135 -21.26 -24.09 -7.15
N ASP A 136 -21.70 -22.93 -7.63
CA ASP A 136 -21.27 -22.40 -8.94
C ASP A 136 -19.99 -21.57 -8.77
N VAL A 137 -19.85 -20.89 -7.64
CA VAL A 137 -18.67 -20.13 -7.25
C VAL A 137 -18.33 -20.45 -5.80
N VAL A 138 -17.07 -20.80 -5.53
CA VAL A 138 -16.57 -20.96 -4.15
C VAL A 138 -16.03 -19.62 -3.66
N LYS A 139 -16.43 -19.20 -2.45
CA LYS A 139 -15.90 -18.01 -1.78
C LYS A 139 -15.24 -18.40 -0.46
N LEU A 140 -13.93 -18.24 -0.35
CA LEU A 140 -13.19 -18.64 0.84
C LEU A 140 -12.33 -17.46 1.30
N VAL A 141 -12.75 -16.81 2.39
CA VAL A 141 -12.11 -15.61 2.92
C VAL A 141 -11.63 -15.88 4.35
N THR A 142 -10.37 -15.61 4.64
CA THR A 142 -9.77 -15.82 5.98
C THR A 142 -9.17 -14.53 6.51
N THR A 143 -8.73 -14.46 7.75
CA THR A 143 -7.98 -13.30 8.28
C THR A 143 -6.48 -13.55 8.17
N ALA A 144 -5.73 -12.60 7.60
CA ALA A 144 -4.26 -12.67 7.58
C ALA A 144 -3.68 -12.04 8.84
N GLU A 145 -2.78 -12.78 9.47
CA GLU A 145 -1.88 -12.30 10.53
C GLU A 145 -0.48 -12.04 9.98
N SER A 146 -0.17 -12.59 8.79
CA SER A 146 1.13 -12.51 8.12
C SER A 146 0.99 -12.48 6.59
N ILE A 147 2.08 -12.21 5.89
CA ILE A 147 2.14 -12.39 4.43
C ILE A 147 2.04 -13.86 4.01
N ALA A 148 2.54 -14.80 4.82
CA ALA A 148 2.47 -16.22 4.49
C ALA A 148 1.02 -16.73 4.32
N ASP A 149 0.07 -16.12 5.04
CA ASP A 149 -1.36 -16.39 4.89
C ASP A 149 -1.87 -16.09 3.49
N ASN A 150 -1.43 -14.98 2.91
CA ASN A 150 -1.80 -14.59 1.56
C ASN A 150 -1.32 -15.64 0.55
N ALA A 151 -0.07 -16.09 0.68
CA ALA A 151 0.48 -17.13 -0.18
C ALA A 151 -0.32 -18.44 -0.05
N ARG A 152 -0.66 -18.85 1.18
CA ARG A 152 -1.48 -20.05 1.43
C ARG A 152 -2.85 -19.95 0.77
N VAL A 153 -3.57 -18.85 0.95
CA VAL A 153 -4.90 -18.68 0.33
C VAL A 153 -4.82 -18.63 -1.19
N LEU A 154 -3.85 -17.91 -1.75
CA LEU A 154 -3.66 -17.84 -3.21
C LEU A 154 -3.25 -19.19 -3.82
N SER A 155 -2.66 -20.09 -3.04
CA SER A 155 -2.30 -21.44 -3.52
C SER A 155 -3.53 -22.29 -3.90
N LEU A 156 -4.71 -22.00 -3.35
CA LEU A 156 -5.95 -22.71 -3.67
C LEU A 156 -6.27 -22.66 -5.16
N TYR A 157 -5.96 -21.55 -5.82
CA TYR A 157 -6.22 -21.34 -7.24
C TYR A 157 -5.53 -22.37 -8.15
N ALA A 158 -4.40 -22.94 -7.72
CA ALA A 158 -3.67 -23.93 -8.50
C ALA A 158 -4.44 -25.26 -8.64
N THR A 159 -5.36 -25.55 -7.72
CA THR A 159 -6.13 -26.81 -7.68
C THR A 159 -7.65 -26.58 -7.66
N ALA A 160 -8.07 -25.34 -7.90
CA ALA A 160 -9.47 -24.95 -7.87
C ALA A 160 -10.26 -25.62 -9.01
N THR A 161 -11.27 -26.40 -8.65
CA THR A 161 -12.19 -27.10 -9.57
C THR A 161 -13.42 -26.27 -9.98
N LYS A 162 -13.61 -25.09 -9.38
CA LYS A 162 -14.74 -24.19 -9.61
C LYS A 162 -14.22 -22.74 -9.72
N PRO A 163 -14.96 -21.82 -10.36
CA PRO A 163 -14.70 -20.40 -10.21
C PRO A 163 -14.59 -20.04 -8.72
N THR A 164 -13.51 -19.34 -8.33
CA THR A 164 -13.14 -19.19 -6.91
C THR A 164 -12.79 -17.75 -6.57
N VAL A 165 -13.39 -17.22 -5.50
CA VAL A 165 -13.03 -15.94 -4.89
C VAL A 165 -12.40 -16.23 -3.53
N ALA A 166 -11.08 -16.21 -3.47
CA ALA A 166 -10.32 -16.51 -2.27
C ALA A 166 -9.21 -15.46 -2.02
N PHE A 167 -9.22 -14.87 -0.83
CA PHE A 167 -8.23 -13.89 -0.37
C PHE A 167 -8.33 -13.72 1.15
N CYS A 168 -7.39 -12.99 1.74
CA CYS A 168 -7.37 -12.68 3.16
C CYS A 168 -7.97 -11.29 3.48
N MET A 169 -8.53 -11.15 4.67
CA MET A 169 -8.96 -9.92 5.31
C MET A 169 -7.83 -9.30 6.14
N GLY A 170 -8.06 -8.08 6.64
CA GLY A 170 -7.10 -7.36 7.46
C GLY A 170 -6.03 -6.66 6.61
N GLU A 171 -5.21 -5.84 7.27
CA GLU A 171 -4.17 -5.06 6.59
C GLU A 171 -3.13 -5.95 5.92
N PHE A 172 -2.75 -7.06 6.57
CA PHE A 172 -1.86 -8.06 5.98
C PHE A 172 -2.47 -8.74 4.76
N GLY A 173 -3.80 -8.78 4.64
CA GLY A 173 -4.52 -9.50 3.57
C GLY A 173 -4.70 -8.73 2.26
N LEU A 174 -4.34 -7.44 2.21
CA LEU A 174 -4.62 -6.59 1.05
C LEU A 174 -4.00 -7.12 -0.25
N ALA A 175 -2.79 -7.67 -0.19
CA ALA A 175 -2.10 -8.20 -1.36
C ALA A 175 -2.91 -9.32 -2.03
N SER A 176 -3.35 -10.32 -1.26
CA SER A 176 -4.17 -11.42 -1.82
C SER A 176 -5.50 -10.95 -2.40
N ARG A 177 -6.12 -9.90 -1.84
CA ARG A 177 -7.37 -9.34 -2.36
C ARG A 177 -7.24 -8.82 -3.80
N VAL A 178 -6.10 -8.23 -4.15
CA VAL A 178 -5.84 -7.77 -5.52
C VAL A 178 -5.28 -8.89 -6.38
N MET A 179 -4.30 -9.65 -5.86
CA MET A 179 -3.59 -10.68 -6.60
C MET A 179 -4.47 -11.88 -6.97
N CYS A 180 -5.57 -12.13 -6.25
CA CYS A 180 -6.53 -13.18 -6.63
C CYS A 180 -7.10 -12.97 -8.04
N CYS A 181 -7.15 -11.71 -8.52
CA CYS A 181 -7.54 -11.40 -9.90
C CYS A 181 -6.57 -12.00 -10.92
N ALA A 182 -5.26 -11.92 -10.68
CA ALA A 182 -4.25 -12.54 -11.54
C ALA A 182 -4.27 -14.07 -11.48
N LYS A 183 -4.81 -14.65 -10.39
CA LYS A 183 -4.97 -16.10 -10.23
C LYS A 183 -6.27 -16.65 -10.84
N GLY A 184 -7.12 -15.80 -11.40
CA GLY A 184 -8.35 -16.21 -12.11
C GLY A 184 -9.63 -16.11 -11.28
N ALA A 185 -9.65 -15.32 -10.19
CA ALA A 185 -10.89 -15.01 -9.51
C ALA A 185 -11.91 -14.39 -10.47
N PRO A 186 -13.22 -14.70 -10.40
CA PRO A 186 -14.20 -14.08 -11.28
C PRO A 186 -14.48 -12.61 -10.90
N TRP A 187 -14.27 -12.23 -9.64
CA TRP A 187 -14.28 -10.86 -9.13
C TRP A 187 -13.47 -10.77 -7.82
N THR A 188 -13.24 -9.54 -7.36
CA THR A 188 -12.80 -9.25 -5.97
C THR A 188 -13.72 -8.17 -5.37
N TYR A 189 -13.57 -7.91 -4.07
CA TYR A 189 -14.48 -7.04 -3.31
C TYR A 189 -13.87 -5.67 -2.99
N ALA A 190 -14.72 -4.64 -3.04
CA ALA A 190 -14.42 -3.28 -2.59
C ALA A 190 -15.58 -2.74 -1.71
N SER A 191 -15.29 -1.78 -0.84
CA SER A 191 -16.35 -1.02 -0.14
C SER A 191 -16.90 0.10 -1.02
N PHE A 192 -18.07 0.63 -0.67
CA PHE A 192 -18.62 1.80 -1.34
C PHE A 192 -17.71 3.03 -1.19
N SER A 193 -17.24 3.31 0.02
CA SER A 193 -16.32 4.41 0.34
C SER A 193 -15.43 4.08 1.54
N ALA A 194 -14.36 4.87 1.75
CA ALA A 194 -13.42 4.70 2.86
C ALA A 194 -14.09 4.79 4.25
N GLU A 195 -15.10 5.64 4.39
CA GLU A 195 -15.88 5.80 5.64
C GLU A 195 -16.88 4.65 5.88
N ARG A 196 -17.16 3.86 4.84
CA ARG A 196 -18.25 2.88 4.83
C ARG A 196 -17.71 1.47 4.60
N THR A 197 -16.74 1.09 5.42
CA THR A 197 -16.15 -0.26 5.41
C THR A 197 -17.05 -1.27 6.11
N ILE A 198 -17.19 -2.44 5.50
CA ILE A 198 -18.00 -3.55 6.02
C ILE A 198 -17.10 -4.67 6.59
N ALA A 199 -15.80 -4.63 6.26
CA ALA A 199 -14.78 -5.54 6.77
C ALA A 199 -13.44 -4.80 6.94
N PRO A 200 -12.60 -5.16 7.94
CA PRO A 200 -11.27 -4.57 8.13
C PRO A 200 -10.37 -4.74 6.91
N GLY A 201 -9.65 -3.67 6.53
CA GLY A 201 -8.70 -3.69 5.41
C GLY A 201 -9.35 -3.75 4.02
N LEU A 202 -10.66 -3.51 3.91
CA LEU A 202 -11.37 -3.45 2.62
C LEU A 202 -11.17 -2.07 1.97
N PRO A 203 -10.44 -1.96 0.84
CA PRO A 203 -10.30 -0.70 0.14
C PRO A 203 -11.61 -0.32 -0.55
N ASP A 204 -11.85 0.97 -0.71
CA ASP A 204 -13.01 1.46 -1.44
C ASP A 204 -12.92 1.25 -2.95
N PHE A 205 -14.07 1.38 -3.60
CA PHE A 205 -14.23 1.18 -5.03
C PHE A 205 -13.34 2.12 -5.85
N ALA A 206 -13.19 3.39 -5.42
CA ALA A 206 -12.34 4.34 -6.11
C ALA A 206 -10.87 3.87 -6.07
N THR A 207 -10.36 3.51 -4.90
CA THR A 207 -9.00 2.99 -4.69
C THR A 207 -8.74 1.71 -5.47
N MET A 208 -9.66 0.73 -5.42
CA MET A 208 -9.53 -0.53 -6.18
C MET A 208 -9.54 -0.29 -7.70
N ARG A 209 -10.29 0.71 -8.17
CA ARG A 209 -10.43 1.02 -9.60
C ARG A 209 -9.30 1.89 -10.12
N THR A 210 -8.89 2.93 -9.41
CA THR A 210 -7.96 3.96 -9.93
C THR A 210 -6.54 3.74 -9.46
N ALA A 211 -6.32 3.49 -8.16
CA ALA A 211 -4.99 3.28 -7.60
C ALA A 211 -4.49 1.87 -7.96
N TYR A 212 -5.17 0.82 -7.51
CA TYR A 212 -4.71 -0.56 -7.73
C TYR A 212 -5.11 -1.12 -9.10
N ARG A 213 -6.05 -0.48 -9.79
CA ARG A 213 -6.56 -0.91 -11.11
C ARG A 213 -6.91 -2.40 -11.13
N ALA A 214 -7.44 -2.93 -10.02
CA ALA A 214 -7.65 -4.36 -9.82
C ALA A 214 -8.53 -5.00 -10.92
N HIS A 215 -9.48 -4.25 -11.47
CA HIS A 215 -10.32 -4.65 -12.61
C HIS A 215 -9.54 -4.94 -13.91
N ARG A 216 -8.30 -4.44 -14.05
CA ARG A 216 -7.39 -4.63 -15.18
C ARG A 216 -6.27 -5.64 -14.92
N VAL A 217 -6.12 -6.12 -13.68
CA VAL A 217 -5.10 -7.12 -13.33
C VAL A 217 -5.37 -8.41 -14.09
N LYS A 218 -4.32 -8.96 -14.69
CA LYS A 218 -4.31 -10.19 -15.50
C LYS A 218 -3.25 -11.15 -14.96
N LYS A 219 -3.22 -12.38 -15.50
CA LYS A 219 -2.19 -13.38 -15.17
C LYS A 219 -0.76 -12.90 -15.49
N THR A 220 -0.61 -12.02 -16.49
CA THR A 220 0.68 -11.44 -16.92
C THR A 220 1.11 -10.22 -16.11
N THR A 221 0.21 -9.65 -15.31
CA THR A 221 0.50 -8.44 -14.55
C THR A 221 1.63 -8.68 -13.57
N GLN A 222 2.65 -7.83 -13.61
CA GLN A 222 3.78 -7.86 -12.68
C GLN A 222 3.39 -7.13 -11.40
N PHE A 223 3.76 -7.67 -10.24
CA PHE A 223 3.44 -7.08 -8.95
C PHE A 223 4.66 -6.41 -8.32
N PHE A 224 4.45 -5.20 -7.82
CA PHE A 224 5.43 -4.43 -7.07
C PHE A 224 4.80 -3.97 -5.76
N GLY A 225 5.60 -3.59 -4.78
CA GLY A 225 5.01 -3.07 -3.54
C GLY A 225 5.92 -2.26 -2.66
N VAL A 226 5.32 -1.60 -1.67
CA VAL A 226 6.07 -0.95 -0.60
C VAL A 226 6.00 -1.83 0.66
N LEU A 227 7.17 -2.22 1.18
CA LEU A 227 7.32 -2.99 2.40
C LEU A 227 7.55 -2.06 3.59
N GLY A 228 6.73 -2.20 4.64
CA GLY A 228 6.87 -1.41 5.86
C GLY A 228 5.93 -1.85 6.97
N ASP A 229 6.13 -1.30 8.16
CA ASP A 229 5.20 -1.41 9.28
C ASP A 229 5.27 -0.15 10.17
N PRO A 230 4.21 0.68 10.21
CA PRO A 230 2.99 0.63 9.38
C PRO A 230 3.27 1.06 7.93
N VAL A 231 2.37 0.70 6.99
CA VAL A 231 2.54 1.02 5.55
C VAL A 231 1.30 1.61 4.87
N ALA A 232 0.13 1.58 5.53
CA ALA A 232 -1.15 1.97 4.93
C ALA A 232 -1.18 3.42 4.42
N HIS A 233 -0.40 4.32 5.03
CA HIS A 233 -0.34 5.74 4.66
C HIS A 233 0.66 6.05 3.53
N SER A 234 1.37 5.05 3.00
CA SER A 234 2.33 5.29 1.92
C SER A 234 1.61 5.78 0.67
N LEU A 235 2.13 6.86 0.08
CA LEU A 235 1.66 7.37 -1.21
C LEU A 235 2.36 6.70 -2.42
N SER A 236 3.33 5.81 -2.19
CA SER A 236 4.05 5.10 -3.26
C SER A 236 3.11 4.32 -4.20
N PRO A 237 2.03 3.65 -3.73
CA PRO A 237 1.08 3.01 -4.64
C PRO A 237 0.41 3.97 -5.62
N GLN A 238 0.11 5.21 -5.22
CA GLN A 238 -0.51 6.22 -6.09
C GLN A 238 0.48 6.66 -7.17
N LEU A 239 1.74 6.91 -6.81
CA LEU A 239 2.79 7.34 -7.75
C LEU A 239 3.10 6.25 -8.77
N HIS A 240 3.45 5.04 -8.31
CA HIS A 240 3.88 3.97 -9.21
C HIS A 240 2.75 3.49 -10.11
N ASN A 241 1.51 3.35 -9.62
CA ASN A 241 0.41 2.95 -10.48
C ASN A 241 0.00 4.02 -11.49
N ALA A 242 0.15 5.32 -11.16
CA ALA A 242 -0.04 6.39 -12.13
C ALA A 242 1.01 6.31 -13.24
N ALA A 243 2.28 6.12 -12.89
CA ALA A 243 3.37 5.97 -13.86
C ALA A 243 3.21 4.70 -14.72
N PHE A 244 2.88 3.55 -14.12
CA PHE A 244 2.60 2.32 -14.86
C PHE A 244 1.43 2.49 -15.84
N ARG A 245 0.39 3.24 -15.45
CA ARG A 245 -0.74 3.54 -16.33
C ARG A 245 -0.32 4.38 -17.52
N GLU A 246 0.44 5.46 -17.28
CA GLU A 246 0.88 6.35 -18.36
C GLU A 246 1.79 5.62 -19.35
N ALA A 247 2.76 4.86 -18.84
CA ALA A 247 3.70 4.11 -19.67
C ALA A 247 3.09 2.89 -20.39
N GLY A 248 1.82 2.56 -20.14
CA GLY A 248 1.21 1.32 -20.63
C GLY A 248 1.82 0.03 -20.06
N PHE A 249 2.56 0.13 -18.95
CA PHE A 249 3.22 -1.00 -18.30
C PHE A 249 2.19 -1.83 -17.50
N ASP A 250 2.14 -3.15 -17.75
CA ASP A 250 1.24 -4.10 -17.07
C ASP A 250 1.76 -4.44 -15.65
N GLY A 251 1.90 -3.41 -14.81
CA GLY A 251 2.33 -3.49 -13.43
C GLY A 251 1.25 -3.07 -12.44
N CYS A 252 1.23 -3.67 -11.26
CA CYS A 252 0.38 -3.30 -10.14
C CYS A 252 1.22 -3.09 -8.87
N TYR A 253 1.17 -1.88 -8.31
CA TYR A 253 1.92 -1.53 -7.10
C TYR A 253 1.01 -1.55 -5.86
N LEU A 254 1.38 -2.29 -4.80
CA LEU A 254 0.56 -2.47 -3.60
C LEU A 254 1.29 -2.10 -2.30
N PRO A 255 0.60 -1.62 -1.26
CA PRO A 255 1.17 -1.60 0.08
C PRO A 255 1.19 -3.02 0.65
N VAL A 256 2.31 -3.41 1.23
CA VAL A 256 2.56 -4.77 1.75
C VAL A 256 3.09 -4.63 3.17
N ARG A 257 2.22 -4.86 4.16
CA ARG A 257 2.59 -4.77 5.57
C ARG A 257 3.38 -6.03 5.96
N VAL A 258 4.54 -5.84 6.57
CA VAL A 258 5.41 -6.93 7.05
C VAL A 258 6.03 -6.47 8.36
N THR A 259 5.96 -7.26 9.43
CA THR A 259 6.61 -6.90 10.70
C THR A 259 8.13 -7.09 10.61
N ALA A 260 8.90 -6.54 11.57
CA ALA A 260 10.35 -6.68 11.56
C ALA A 260 10.78 -8.15 11.74
N GLU A 261 10.02 -8.89 12.55
CA GLU A 261 10.23 -10.31 12.85
C GLU A 261 9.99 -11.19 11.62
N GLU A 262 8.98 -10.85 10.81
CA GLU A 262 8.60 -11.61 9.62
C GLU A 262 9.44 -11.28 8.38
N PHE A 263 10.07 -10.11 8.34
CA PHE A 263 10.74 -9.61 7.13
C PHE A 263 11.70 -10.63 6.47
N PRO A 264 12.56 -11.36 7.21
CA PRO A 264 13.46 -12.34 6.61
C PRO A 264 12.75 -13.50 5.89
N THR A 265 11.63 -13.98 6.44
CA THR A 265 10.88 -15.12 5.88
C THR A 265 9.82 -14.67 4.87
N ALA A 266 9.38 -13.41 4.94
CA ALA A 266 8.38 -12.85 4.04
C ALA A 266 8.92 -12.63 2.61
N LEU A 267 10.18 -12.22 2.43
CA LEU A 267 10.73 -11.93 1.09
C LEU A 267 10.65 -13.12 0.12
N PRO A 268 11.10 -14.34 0.47
CA PRO A 268 10.92 -15.51 -0.39
C PRO A 268 9.44 -15.81 -0.69
N ALA A 269 8.55 -15.67 0.29
CA ALA A 269 7.12 -15.89 0.11
C ALA A 269 6.51 -14.88 -0.87
N LEU A 270 6.90 -13.61 -0.79
CA LEU A 270 6.44 -12.56 -1.70
C LEU A 270 6.94 -12.79 -3.13
N ALA A 271 8.20 -13.20 -3.30
CA ALA A 271 8.73 -13.59 -4.61
C ALA A 271 7.93 -14.77 -5.20
N ALA A 272 7.64 -15.80 -4.40
CA ALA A 272 6.81 -16.94 -4.81
C ALA A 272 5.36 -16.56 -5.14
N MET A 273 4.82 -15.52 -4.49
CA MET A 273 3.50 -14.97 -4.83
C MET A 273 3.50 -14.27 -6.21
N GLY A 274 4.67 -13.84 -6.70
CA GLY A 274 4.85 -13.21 -8.01
C GLY A 274 5.22 -11.73 -7.96
N PHE A 275 5.71 -11.23 -6.81
CA PHE A 275 6.27 -9.88 -6.76
C PHE A 275 7.66 -9.83 -7.39
N GLU A 276 7.96 -8.76 -8.13
CA GLU A 276 9.20 -8.57 -8.89
C GLU A 276 10.08 -7.43 -8.33
N GLY A 277 9.52 -6.58 -7.47
CA GLY A 277 10.30 -5.55 -6.78
C GLY A 277 9.55 -4.85 -5.66
N PHE A 278 10.32 -4.22 -4.78
CA PHE A 278 9.81 -3.51 -3.63
C PHE A 278 10.53 -2.20 -3.38
N SER A 279 9.78 -1.17 -3.01
CA SER A 279 10.32 -0.11 -2.19
C SER A 279 10.30 -0.57 -0.73
N VAL A 280 11.31 -0.20 0.04
CA VAL A 280 11.46 -0.62 1.44
C VAL A 280 11.49 0.61 2.32
N THR A 281 10.57 0.68 3.29
CA THR A 281 10.52 1.76 4.28
C THR A 281 10.77 1.22 5.70
N ILE A 282 10.59 2.08 6.69
CA ILE A 282 10.76 1.74 8.11
C ILE A 282 9.91 0.51 8.47
N PRO A 283 10.44 -0.42 9.29
CA PRO A 283 11.79 -0.47 9.88
C PRO A 283 12.84 -1.26 9.07
N HIS A 284 12.55 -1.61 7.81
CA HIS A 284 13.20 -2.75 7.13
C HIS A 284 14.47 -2.44 6.36
N LYS A 285 14.85 -1.17 6.17
CA LYS A 285 15.91 -0.80 5.21
C LYS A 285 17.27 -1.45 5.48
N ALA A 286 17.65 -1.64 6.74
CA ALA A 286 18.90 -2.32 7.10
C ALA A 286 18.81 -3.84 6.83
N ALA A 287 17.70 -4.46 7.22
CA ALA A 287 17.45 -5.89 6.98
C ALA A 287 17.38 -6.22 5.48
N ALA A 288 16.78 -5.33 4.68
CA ALA A 288 16.73 -5.45 3.23
C ALA A 288 18.12 -5.53 2.60
N LEU A 289 19.07 -4.67 3.04
CA LEU A 289 20.44 -4.76 2.57
C LEU A 289 21.09 -6.07 3.00
N ALA A 290 20.96 -6.45 4.27
CA ALA A 290 21.60 -7.66 4.82
C ALA A 290 21.18 -8.92 4.05
N LEU A 291 19.89 -9.08 3.76
CA LEU A 291 19.34 -10.23 3.02
C LEU A 291 19.77 -10.25 1.55
N ALA A 292 19.96 -9.08 0.94
CA ALA A 292 20.36 -8.93 -0.45
C ALA A 292 21.89 -8.84 -0.67
N SER A 293 22.72 -9.09 0.35
CA SER A 293 24.18 -8.89 0.27
C SER A 293 25.02 -10.17 0.18
N GLY A 294 24.41 -11.37 0.13
CA GLY A 294 25.11 -12.66 0.13
C GLY A 294 24.84 -13.57 -1.07
N GLY A 295 25.77 -14.49 -1.35
CA GLY A 295 25.62 -15.49 -2.41
C GLY A 295 25.53 -14.87 -3.81
N LYS A 296 24.46 -15.18 -4.56
CA LYS A 296 24.19 -14.61 -5.89
C LYS A 296 23.56 -13.21 -5.83
N ASN A 297 23.16 -12.75 -4.64
CA ASN A 297 22.52 -11.44 -4.46
C ASN A 297 23.55 -10.32 -4.63
N SER A 298 23.08 -9.12 -4.98
CA SER A 298 23.95 -7.96 -5.18
C SER A 298 23.37 -6.71 -4.51
N ALA A 299 24.25 -5.82 -4.04
CA ALA A 299 23.86 -4.48 -3.61
C ALA A 299 24.73 -3.43 -4.29
N THR A 300 24.11 -2.31 -4.69
CA THR A 300 24.82 -1.13 -5.21
C THR A 300 25.82 -0.59 -4.18
N ASP A 301 26.89 0.06 -4.66
CA ASP A 301 27.90 0.67 -3.80
C ASP A 301 27.29 1.70 -2.84
N ALA A 302 26.32 2.50 -3.31
CA ALA A 302 25.59 3.45 -2.48
C ALA A 302 24.88 2.73 -1.33
N ALA A 303 24.12 1.67 -1.62
CA ALA A 303 23.42 0.91 -0.57
C ALA A 303 24.40 0.28 0.43
N ARG A 304 25.53 -0.27 -0.03
CA ARG A 304 26.57 -0.86 0.84
C ARG A 304 27.21 0.18 1.74
N ARG A 305 27.63 1.32 1.18
CA ARG A 305 28.22 2.43 1.95
C ARG A 305 27.23 2.93 2.99
N ILE A 306 25.98 3.17 2.61
CA ILE A 306 24.94 3.65 3.53
C ILE A 306 24.59 2.59 4.58
N GLY A 307 24.80 1.30 4.32
CA GLY A 307 24.36 0.23 5.21
C GLY A 307 22.83 0.06 5.25
N ALA A 308 22.12 0.54 4.22
CA ALA A 308 20.67 0.41 4.10
C ALA A 308 20.21 0.41 2.63
N ALA A 309 19.15 -0.33 2.33
CA ALA A 309 18.50 -0.37 1.02
C ALA A 309 17.03 0.04 1.14
N ASN A 310 16.57 0.97 0.30
CA ASN A 310 15.16 1.35 0.18
C ASN A 310 14.53 0.76 -1.10
N THR A 311 15.26 -0.03 -1.88
CA THR A 311 14.77 -0.62 -3.13
C THR A 311 15.32 -2.03 -3.28
N LEU A 312 14.43 -2.98 -3.53
CA LEU A 312 14.74 -4.38 -3.83
C LEU A 312 14.14 -4.75 -5.18
N THR A 313 14.90 -5.42 -6.03
CA THR A 313 14.38 -6.11 -7.23
C THR A 313 14.74 -7.58 -7.15
N VAL A 314 13.92 -8.44 -7.74
CA VAL A 314 14.18 -9.88 -7.77
C VAL A 314 14.24 -10.40 -9.20
N THR A 315 15.27 -11.19 -9.49
CA THR A 315 15.38 -11.93 -10.75
C THR A 315 15.36 -13.45 -10.50
N GLY A 316 14.96 -14.22 -11.50
CA GLY A 316 14.97 -15.68 -11.45
C GLY A 316 13.89 -16.35 -10.57
N ALA A 317 12.96 -15.58 -10.01
CA ALA A 317 11.95 -16.06 -9.04
C ALA A 317 11.01 -17.16 -9.57
N LYS A 318 10.88 -17.34 -10.88
CA LYS A 318 9.95 -18.28 -11.51
C LYS A 318 10.57 -19.65 -11.84
N GLU A 319 11.90 -19.77 -11.84
CA GLU A 319 12.61 -20.95 -12.36
C GLU A 319 13.73 -21.47 -11.42
N SER A 320 14.19 -20.67 -10.46
CA SER A 320 15.25 -21.04 -9.53
C SER A 320 15.15 -20.26 -8.20
N ALA A 321 16.13 -20.39 -7.31
CA ALA A 321 16.17 -19.57 -6.09
C ALA A 321 16.23 -18.07 -6.46
N PRO A 322 15.39 -17.21 -5.85
CA PRO A 322 15.33 -15.79 -6.19
C PRO A 322 16.67 -15.10 -5.93
N VAL A 323 17.13 -14.32 -6.92
CA VAL A 323 18.31 -13.47 -6.78
C VAL A 323 17.86 -12.05 -6.49
N TRP A 324 18.28 -11.53 -5.35
CA TRP A 324 17.89 -10.20 -4.88
C TRP A 324 18.94 -9.16 -5.24
N HIS A 325 18.48 -8.01 -5.72
CA HIS A 325 19.32 -6.84 -5.96
C HIS A 325 18.84 -5.68 -5.09
N ALA A 326 19.75 -5.09 -4.31
CA ALA A 326 19.46 -3.99 -3.40
C ALA A 326 20.07 -2.67 -3.88
N ALA A 327 19.26 -1.61 -3.83
CA ALA A 327 19.66 -0.25 -4.14
C ALA A 327 19.18 0.74 -3.06
N ASN A 328 19.80 1.92 -3.07
CA ASN A 328 19.39 3.04 -2.23
C ASN A 328 19.16 4.27 -3.11
N THR A 329 17.90 4.59 -3.37
CA THR A 329 17.46 5.72 -4.20
C THR A 329 17.22 6.99 -3.39
N ASP A 330 17.16 6.92 -2.05
CA ASP A 330 17.05 8.10 -1.18
C ASP A 330 18.30 8.98 -1.26
N HIS A 331 19.48 8.34 -1.37
CA HIS A 331 20.77 9.01 -1.52
C HIS A 331 20.80 9.96 -2.71
N ASP A 332 20.54 9.43 -3.90
CA ASP A 332 20.58 10.22 -5.14
C ASP A 332 19.43 11.24 -5.19
N ALA A 333 18.27 10.92 -4.62
CA ALA A 333 17.14 11.84 -4.53
C ALA A 333 17.46 13.05 -3.65
N ALA A 334 18.13 12.88 -2.51
CA ALA A 334 18.53 13.97 -1.63
C ALA A 334 19.53 14.91 -2.34
N LEU A 335 20.57 14.35 -2.97
CA LEU A 335 21.55 15.15 -3.73
C LEU A 335 20.92 15.85 -4.92
N GLY A 336 20.09 15.13 -5.68
CA GLY A 336 19.38 15.67 -6.84
C GLY A 336 18.45 16.83 -6.48
N SER A 337 17.77 16.75 -5.33
CA SER A 337 16.90 17.84 -4.85
C SER A 337 17.70 19.10 -4.50
N LEU A 338 18.81 18.95 -3.78
CA LEU A 338 19.69 20.08 -3.43
C LEU A 338 20.37 20.69 -4.66
N LEU A 339 20.94 19.86 -5.54
CA LEU A 339 21.60 20.32 -6.75
C LEU A 339 20.63 21.03 -7.70
N ALA A 340 19.38 20.55 -7.82
CA ALA A 340 18.38 21.22 -8.63
C ALA A 340 18.11 22.64 -8.13
N GLU A 341 17.99 22.84 -6.81
CA GLU A 341 17.79 24.17 -6.22
C GLU A 341 19.02 25.07 -6.36
N MET A 342 20.22 24.54 -6.13
CA MET A 342 21.47 25.29 -6.34
C MET A 342 21.61 25.76 -7.78
N ARG A 343 21.25 24.90 -8.74
CA ARG A 343 21.38 25.16 -10.18
C ARG A 343 20.38 26.17 -10.74
N ARG A 344 19.36 26.56 -9.97
CA ARG A 344 18.50 27.70 -10.33
C ARG A 344 19.26 29.02 -10.32
N ALA A 345 20.23 29.15 -9.40
CA ALA A 345 21.07 30.35 -9.28
C ALA A 345 22.36 30.24 -10.10
N ASP A 346 22.97 29.05 -10.14
CA ASP A 346 24.21 28.80 -10.88
C ASP A 346 24.21 27.39 -11.47
N LYS A 347 24.14 27.28 -12.81
CA LYS A 347 24.10 26.00 -13.53
C LYS A 347 25.29 25.08 -13.24
N HIS A 348 26.43 25.63 -12.81
CA HIS A 348 27.65 24.89 -12.49
C HIS A 348 27.82 24.63 -10.99
N ALA A 349 26.82 24.97 -10.17
CA ALA A 349 26.89 24.79 -8.73
C ALA A 349 27.17 23.33 -8.34
N THR A 350 28.07 23.17 -7.38
CA THR A 350 28.48 21.90 -6.78
C THR A 350 28.27 21.91 -5.26
N LEU A 351 28.08 20.71 -4.71
CA LEU A 351 28.00 20.45 -3.27
C LEU A 351 29.38 20.39 -2.60
N THR A 352 30.45 20.16 -3.36
CA THR A 352 31.80 20.00 -2.82
C THR A 352 32.23 21.22 -2.01
N GLY A 353 32.73 20.99 -0.79
CA GLY A 353 33.20 22.01 0.14
C GLY A 353 32.10 22.79 0.89
N ARG A 354 30.82 22.57 0.57
CA ARG A 354 29.71 23.28 1.22
C ARG A 354 29.58 22.86 2.69
N LYS A 355 29.30 23.83 3.56
CA LYS A 355 29.03 23.60 5.00
C LYS A 355 27.58 23.22 5.21
N VAL A 356 27.33 22.00 5.68
CA VAL A 356 25.97 21.46 5.79
C VAL A 356 25.66 21.04 7.22
N LEU A 357 24.50 21.48 7.73
CA LEU A 357 23.93 20.97 8.98
C LEU A 357 22.86 19.93 8.67
N VAL A 358 23.01 18.72 9.20
CA VAL A 358 21.97 17.69 9.16
C VAL A 358 21.36 17.52 10.55
N LEU A 359 20.06 17.79 10.66
CA LEU A 359 19.27 17.61 11.87
C LEU A 359 18.70 16.19 11.89
N GLY A 360 19.10 15.39 12.88
CA GLY A 360 18.62 14.03 13.07
C GLY A 360 19.69 12.95 12.94
N SER A 361 19.34 11.73 13.37
CA SER A 361 20.21 10.56 13.33
C SER A 361 19.43 9.25 13.04
N GLY A 362 18.28 9.38 12.34
CA GLY A 362 17.47 8.25 11.87
C GLY A 362 17.89 7.76 10.48
N GLY A 363 17.12 6.81 9.91
CA GLY A 363 17.44 6.20 8.61
C GLY A 363 17.52 7.18 7.44
N VAL A 364 16.64 8.18 7.39
CA VAL A 364 16.70 9.25 6.37
C VAL A 364 17.93 10.12 6.57
N ALA A 365 18.19 10.58 7.81
CA ALA A 365 19.39 11.35 8.14
C ALA A 365 20.67 10.59 7.79
N ARG A 366 20.72 9.27 8.03
CA ARG A 366 21.84 8.40 7.64
C ARG A 366 22.11 8.45 6.13
N ALA A 367 21.07 8.29 5.31
CA ALA A 367 21.20 8.37 3.85
C ALA A 367 21.67 9.77 3.40
N VAL A 368 21.12 10.83 3.99
CA VAL A 368 21.49 12.22 3.70
C VAL A 368 22.94 12.51 4.10
N VAL A 369 23.38 12.09 5.30
CA VAL A 369 24.76 12.29 5.77
C VAL A 369 25.73 11.58 4.84
N ALA A 370 25.50 10.29 4.56
CA ALA A 370 26.34 9.52 3.65
C ALA A 370 26.42 10.13 2.25
N ALA A 371 25.30 10.67 1.75
CA ALA A 371 25.24 11.32 0.45
C ALA A 371 26.05 12.62 0.41
N LEU A 372 25.87 13.48 1.41
CA LEU A 372 26.54 14.77 1.47
C LEU A 372 28.05 14.63 1.72
N THR A 373 28.47 13.73 2.62
CA THR A 373 29.91 13.48 2.84
C THR A 373 30.54 12.87 1.59
N GLY A 374 29.86 11.93 0.93
CA GLY A 374 30.29 11.36 -0.35
C GLY A 374 30.40 12.38 -1.48
N ALA A 375 29.58 13.44 -1.47
CA ALA A 375 29.65 14.57 -2.40
C ALA A 375 30.75 15.61 -2.04
N GLY A 376 31.48 15.40 -0.95
CA GLY A 376 32.56 16.26 -0.48
C GLY A 376 32.09 17.46 0.36
N CYS A 377 30.89 17.43 0.95
CA CYS A 377 30.43 18.46 1.88
C CYS A 377 31.16 18.38 3.24
N ALA A 378 31.32 19.52 3.89
CA ALA A 378 31.68 19.59 5.31
C ALA A 378 30.40 19.44 6.16
N VAL A 379 30.10 18.20 6.58
CA VAL A 379 28.86 17.86 7.26
C VAL A 379 28.97 17.96 8.78
N THR A 380 28.03 18.67 9.39
CA THR A 380 27.77 18.70 10.83
C THR A 380 26.46 17.98 11.12
N VAL A 381 26.46 17.01 12.05
CA VAL A 381 25.27 16.26 12.44
C VAL A 381 24.83 16.66 13.84
N ALA A 382 23.56 17.02 14.00
CA ALA A 382 22.95 17.28 15.29
C ALA A 382 21.73 16.39 15.49
N GLY A 383 21.82 15.44 16.43
CA GLY A 383 20.71 14.54 16.79
C GLY A 383 20.37 14.61 18.28
N ARG A 384 19.10 14.40 18.64
CA ARG A 384 18.65 14.34 20.06
C ARG A 384 19.42 13.29 20.86
N THR A 385 19.74 12.17 20.23
CA THR A 385 20.59 11.12 20.81
C THR A 385 22.00 11.29 20.28
N GLU A 386 22.87 11.92 21.06
CA GLU A 386 24.26 12.23 20.66
C GLU A 386 25.03 10.98 20.24
N LYS A 387 24.89 9.86 20.97
CA LYS A 387 25.52 8.57 20.62
C LYS A 387 25.19 8.11 19.20
N LYS A 388 23.95 8.32 18.73
CA LYS A 388 23.54 7.97 17.36
C LYS A 388 24.13 8.93 16.33
N ALA A 389 24.19 10.23 16.65
CA ALA A 389 24.82 11.21 15.77
C ALA A 389 26.34 10.95 15.64
N ARG A 390 27.00 10.60 16.75
CA ARG A 390 28.42 10.20 16.77
C ARG A 390 28.68 8.98 15.92
N ALA A 391 27.88 7.92 16.07
CA ALA A 391 28.02 6.74 15.23
C ALA A 391 27.92 7.05 13.72
N LEU A 392 27.03 7.97 13.31
CA LEU A 392 26.95 8.41 11.91
C LEU A 392 28.21 9.15 11.45
N VAL A 393 28.73 10.06 12.27
CA VAL A 393 29.95 10.83 11.94
C VAL A 393 31.18 9.94 11.93
N ASP A 394 31.30 8.99 12.85
CA ASP A 394 32.41 8.03 12.90
C ASP A 394 32.42 7.13 11.64
N GLU A 395 31.23 6.83 11.10
CA GLU A 395 31.07 5.98 9.92
C GLU A 395 31.26 6.74 8.60
N PHE A 396 30.71 7.95 8.47
CA PHE A 396 30.66 8.70 7.20
C PHE A 396 31.58 9.92 7.13
N GLY A 397 32.17 10.32 8.25
CA GLY A 397 32.90 11.58 8.41
C GLY A 397 31.99 12.75 8.79
N GLY A 398 32.62 13.87 9.19
CA GLY A 398 31.94 15.10 9.61
C GLY A 398 32.22 15.47 11.07
N VAL A 399 31.35 16.30 11.64
CA VAL A 399 31.44 16.75 13.04
C VAL A 399 30.09 16.58 13.74
N VAL A 400 30.10 16.14 14.99
CA VAL A 400 28.88 16.11 15.81
C VAL A 400 28.70 17.44 16.53
N GLN A 401 27.48 17.94 16.52
CA GLN A 401 27.05 19.06 17.33
C GLN A 401 25.94 18.61 18.28
N THR A 402 25.97 19.08 19.52
CA THR A 402 24.93 18.75 20.50
C THR A 402 23.59 19.35 20.05
N TRP A 403 22.48 18.68 20.36
CA TRP A 403 21.16 19.16 19.98
C TRP A 403 20.86 20.59 20.48
N PRO A 404 21.20 21.00 21.74
CA PRO A 404 21.02 22.38 22.18
C PRO A 404 21.80 23.39 21.33
N ASN A 405 22.99 23.01 20.85
CA ASN A 405 23.85 23.88 20.06
C ASN A 405 23.56 23.82 18.56
N ARG A 406 22.64 23.00 18.05
CA ARG A 406 22.44 22.77 16.60
C ARG A 406 22.33 24.02 15.70
N GLY A 407 21.98 25.19 16.22
CA GLY A 407 21.96 26.46 15.49
C GLY A 407 23.22 27.33 15.62
N THR A 408 24.30 26.83 16.21
CA THR A 408 25.58 27.54 16.31
C THR A 408 26.46 27.21 15.11
N GLY A 409 26.96 28.23 14.41
CA GLY A 409 27.79 28.08 13.22
C GLY A 409 27.18 28.74 11.99
N ILE A 410 27.93 28.71 10.89
CA ILE A 410 27.49 29.22 9.58
C ILE A 410 27.35 28.01 8.66
N PHE A 411 26.13 27.76 8.22
CA PHE A 411 25.78 26.66 7.32
C PHE A 411 25.18 27.24 6.04
N GLU A 412 25.60 26.70 4.90
CA GLU A 412 25.07 27.08 3.59
C GLU A 412 23.85 26.22 3.23
N ILE A 413 23.78 25.02 3.80
CA ILE A 413 22.69 24.07 3.63
C ILE A 413 22.28 23.54 5.00
N ILE A 414 20.98 23.47 5.26
CA ILE A 414 20.41 22.86 6.48
C ILE A 414 19.39 21.82 6.05
N VAL A 415 19.57 20.57 6.48
CA VAL A 415 18.67 19.46 6.15
C VAL A 415 17.97 18.93 7.40
N ASN A 416 16.64 18.92 7.41
CA ASN A 416 15.84 18.23 8.42
C ASN A 416 15.61 16.77 8.04
N GLY A 417 16.28 15.85 8.74
CA GLY A 417 16.08 14.41 8.70
C GLY A 417 15.32 13.86 9.92
N THR A 418 14.63 14.72 10.68
CA THR A 418 13.80 14.34 11.84
C THR A 418 12.31 14.34 11.49
N PRO A 419 11.45 13.68 12.29
CA PRO A 419 10.00 13.79 12.12
C PRO A 419 9.39 15.07 12.74
N VAL A 420 10.20 16.01 13.23
CA VAL A 420 9.71 17.25 13.87
C VAL A 420 9.04 18.13 12.81
N GLY A 421 7.77 18.49 13.03
CA GLY A 421 6.95 19.24 12.06
C GLY A 421 6.10 18.34 11.13
N MET A 422 6.19 17.02 11.27
CA MET A 422 5.38 16.05 10.51
C MET A 422 3.97 15.94 11.09
N TRP A 423 2.97 15.74 10.24
CA TRP A 423 1.60 15.46 10.71
C TRP A 423 1.59 14.28 11.71
N PRO A 424 0.85 14.37 12.84
CA PRO A 424 -0.08 15.44 13.21
C PRO A 424 0.56 16.63 13.96
N LYS A 425 1.84 16.56 14.34
CA LYS A 425 2.54 17.59 15.15
C LYS A 425 3.24 18.61 14.25
N MET A 426 2.46 19.48 13.64
CA MET A 426 2.91 20.41 12.60
C MET A 426 3.38 21.79 13.11
N ASP A 427 3.23 22.03 14.41
CA ASP A 427 3.53 23.28 15.12
C ASP A 427 4.96 23.34 15.69
N GLU A 428 5.78 22.32 15.42
CA GLU A 428 7.17 22.26 15.86
C GLU A 428 8.16 22.47 14.70
N SER A 429 9.32 23.08 15.02
CA SER A 429 10.45 23.24 14.12
C SER A 429 11.72 22.66 14.75
N PRO A 430 12.53 21.89 14.00
CA PRO A 430 13.77 21.32 14.52
C PRO A 430 14.87 22.37 14.68
N LEU A 431 14.70 23.60 14.21
CA LEU A 431 15.67 24.69 14.36
C LEU A 431 14.98 25.95 14.91
N PRO A 432 15.56 26.67 15.88
CA PRO A 432 14.99 27.93 16.33
C PRO A 432 14.95 28.96 15.20
N GLU A 433 13.88 29.75 15.14
CA GLU A 433 13.62 30.70 14.05
C GLU A 433 14.75 31.73 13.85
N ASN A 434 15.46 32.11 14.91
CA ASN A 434 16.59 33.04 14.82
C ASN A 434 17.91 32.43 14.35
N ARG A 435 17.91 31.15 13.94
CA ARG A 435 19.12 30.41 13.53
C ARG A 435 19.15 30.04 12.05
N PHE A 436 18.21 30.53 11.25
CA PHE A 436 18.24 30.40 9.79
C PHE A 436 19.16 31.45 9.17
N PRO A 437 20.25 31.05 8.49
CA PRO A 437 21.13 31.99 7.79
C PRO A 437 20.45 32.49 6.50
N PRO A 438 20.48 33.80 6.21
CA PRO A 438 19.95 34.32 4.94
C PRO A 438 20.60 33.65 3.74
N GLN A 439 19.82 33.42 2.67
CA GLN A 439 20.26 32.79 1.41
C GLN A 439 20.71 31.32 1.49
N ALA A 440 20.77 30.73 2.69
CA ALA A 440 21.01 29.30 2.86
C ALA A 440 19.91 28.47 2.18
N ILE A 441 20.23 27.23 1.82
CA ILE A 441 19.26 26.26 1.34
C ILE A 441 18.76 25.44 2.53
N VAL A 442 17.46 25.48 2.77
CA VAL A 442 16.81 24.71 3.83
C VAL A 442 15.98 23.61 3.20
N PHE A 443 16.37 22.36 3.47
CA PHE A 443 15.74 21.17 2.94
C PHE A 443 15.03 20.40 4.05
N ASP A 444 13.73 20.17 3.90
CA ASP A 444 12.97 19.29 4.77
C ASP A 444 12.67 17.97 4.08
N THR A 445 12.98 16.84 4.72
CA THR A 445 12.65 15.51 4.18
C THR A 445 11.19 15.12 4.43
N ILE A 446 10.47 15.88 5.26
CA ILE A 446 9.04 15.72 5.48
C ILE A 446 8.27 16.21 4.24
N TYR A 447 7.37 15.37 3.72
CA TYR A 447 6.46 15.73 2.64
C TYR A 447 5.01 15.94 3.11
N ASN A 448 4.65 15.52 4.33
CA ASN A 448 3.33 15.72 4.91
C ASN A 448 3.43 16.40 6.30
N PRO A 449 3.13 17.71 6.41
CA PRO A 449 2.58 18.59 5.37
C PRO A 449 3.62 19.01 4.31
N ASN A 450 3.16 19.47 3.14
CA ASN A 450 4.07 19.97 2.08
C ASN A 450 4.89 21.20 2.51
N ARG A 451 4.41 21.95 3.51
CA ARG A 451 5.07 23.14 4.03
C ARG A 451 5.05 23.13 5.55
N THR A 452 6.08 22.52 6.14
CA THR A 452 6.31 22.44 7.58
C THR A 452 6.59 23.81 8.18
N LEU A 453 6.48 23.94 9.51
CA LEU A 453 6.88 25.17 10.20
C LEU A 453 8.35 25.51 9.94
N PHE A 454 9.22 24.50 9.88
CA PHE A 454 10.63 24.63 9.52
C PHE A 454 10.84 25.36 8.18
N LEU A 455 10.13 24.94 7.13
CA LEU A 455 10.22 25.58 5.81
C LEU A 455 9.55 26.96 5.77
N LYS A 456 8.53 27.20 6.58
CA LYS A 456 7.90 28.54 6.69
C LYS A 456 8.87 29.54 7.30
N GLN A 457 9.44 29.20 8.45
CA GLN A 457 10.41 30.03 9.17
C GLN A 457 11.67 30.29 8.34
N ALA A 458 12.15 29.29 7.59
CA ALA A 458 13.25 29.48 6.65
C ALA A 458 12.93 30.51 5.56
N ALA A 459 11.75 30.43 4.96
CA ALA A 459 11.32 31.36 3.92
C ALA A 459 11.16 32.80 4.44
N GLU A 460 10.70 32.97 5.68
CA GLU A 460 10.60 34.27 6.37
C GLU A 460 11.98 34.91 6.66
N ARG A 461 13.07 34.14 6.53
CA ARG A 461 14.46 34.57 6.70
C ARG A 461 15.24 34.59 5.39
N ASP A 462 14.55 34.69 4.25
CA ASP A 462 15.14 34.72 2.91
C ASP A 462 16.00 33.49 2.56
N CYS A 463 15.72 32.34 3.19
CA CYS A 463 16.30 31.07 2.77
C CYS A 463 15.59 30.53 1.53
N ARG A 464 16.35 29.83 0.68
CA ARG A 464 15.78 28.99 -0.38
C ARG A 464 15.29 27.68 0.22
N ILE A 465 14.13 27.19 -0.20
CA ILE A 465 13.49 26.03 0.41
C ILE A 465 13.40 24.84 -0.55
N VAL A 466 13.67 23.64 -0.02
CA VAL A 466 13.46 22.36 -0.71
C VAL A 466 12.51 21.54 0.16
N GLY A 467 11.39 21.10 -0.41
CA GLY A 467 10.39 20.30 0.28
C GLY A 467 10.58 18.80 0.08
N GLY A 468 10.10 18.00 1.04
CA GLY A 468 10.26 16.54 1.01
C GLY A 468 9.54 15.86 -0.15
N ALA A 469 8.52 16.53 -0.71
CA ALA A 469 7.83 16.07 -1.91
C ALA A 469 8.78 15.91 -3.11
N ASP A 470 9.80 16.78 -3.25
CA ASP A 470 10.76 16.68 -4.36
C ASP A 470 11.63 15.42 -4.24
N MET A 471 12.17 15.20 -3.05
CA MET A 471 12.94 13.98 -2.73
C MET A 471 12.07 12.74 -2.89
N PHE A 472 10.82 12.76 -2.42
CA PHE A 472 9.90 11.63 -2.49
C PHE A 472 9.58 11.24 -3.94
N VAL A 473 9.38 12.22 -4.84
CA VAL A 473 9.19 11.96 -6.28
C VAL A 473 10.47 11.40 -6.90
N ARG A 474 11.63 12.04 -6.68
CA ARG A 474 12.90 11.61 -7.29
C ARG A 474 13.28 10.17 -6.91
N GLN A 475 13.11 9.79 -5.65
CA GLN A 475 13.40 8.41 -5.23
C GLN A 475 12.42 7.40 -5.85
N ALA A 476 11.16 7.79 -6.04
CA ALA A 476 10.14 6.95 -6.67
C ALA A 476 10.39 6.78 -8.18
N GLU A 477 10.85 7.83 -8.86
CA GLU A 477 11.24 7.79 -10.27
C GLU A 477 12.45 6.88 -10.49
N ALA A 478 13.46 6.96 -9.60
CA ALA A 478 14.61 6.06 -9.63
C ALA A 478 14.22 4.60 -9.35
N GLN A 479 13.31 4.36 -8.38
CA GLN A 479 12.72 3.04 -8.13
C GLN A 479 11.99 2.51 -9.36
N TYR A 480 11.16 3.34 -10.00
CA TYR A 480 10.46 2.97 -11.23
C TYR A 480 11.43 2.54 -12.32
N ALA A 481 12.55 3.24 -12.50
CA ALA A 481 13.57 2.87 -13.46
C ALA A 481 14.21 1.51 -13.15
N LEU A 482 14.46 1.21 -11.88
CA LEU A 482 14.96 -0.09 -11.44
C LEU A 482 13.92 -1.21 -11.63
N PHE A 483 12.64 -0.92 -11.41
CA PHE A 483 11.55 -1.88 -11.57
C PHE A 483 11.25 -2.22 -13.03
N THR A 484 11.30 -1.23 -13.92
CA THR A 484 10.81 -1.36 -15.30
C THR A 484 11.92 -1.39 -16.34
N GLY A 485 13.15 -1.02 -15.98
CA GLY A 485 14.25 -0.80 -16.91
C GLY A 485 14.10 0.44 -17.78
N SER A 486 13.15 1.34 -17.50
CA SER A 486 12.86 2.55 -18.27
C SER A 486 12.61 3.76 -17.36
N PRO A 487 12.94 5.00 -17.77
CA PRO A 487 12.66 6.18 -16.96
C PRO A 487 11.16 6.34 -16.70
N ALA A 488 10.82 6.92 -15.54
CA ALA A 488 9.43 7.26 -15.23
C ALA A 488 8.90 8.32 -16.23
N PRO A 489 7.62 8.24 -16.62
CA PRO A 489 6.99 9.27 -17.44
C PRO A 489 7.11 10.65 -16.79
N GLU A 490 7.53 11.64 -17.57
CA GLU A 490 7.82 12.99 -17.08
C GLU A 490 6.60 13.61 -16.39
N GLY A 491 6.79 14.17 -15.19
CA GLY A 491 5.76 14.90 -14.46
C GLY A 491 4.69 14.03 -13.77
N VAL A 492 4.40 12.83 -14.27
CA VAL A 492 3.26 12.01 -13.82
C VAL A 492 3.30 11.66 -12.34
N MET A 493 4.46 11.24 -11.82
CA MET A 493 4.58 10.90 -10.40
C MET A 493 4.40 12.13 -9.51
N ARG A 494 4.83 13.31 -9.96
CA ARG A 494 4.65 14.57 -9.23
C ARG A 494 3.18 14.98 -9.19
N GLU A 495 2.48 14.90 -10.31
CA GLU A 495 1.05 15.17 -10.39
C GLU A 495 0.25 14.20 -9.51
N ALA A 496 0.58 12.91 -9.56
CA ALA A 496 -0.05 11.90 -8.73
C ALA A 496 0.14 12.18 -7.23
N LEU A 497 1.34 12.62 -6.82
CA LEU A 497 1.59 13.05 -5.44
C LEU A 497 0.72 14.24 -5.06
N GLN A 498 0.66 15.28 -5.89
CA GLN A 498 -0.14 16.48 -5.64
C GLN A 498 -1.63 16.16 -5.49
N GLN A 499 -2.18 15.32 -6.37
CA GLN A 499 -3.57 14.86 -6.29
C GLN A 499 -3.83 14.06 -5.00
N ALA A 500 -2.94 13.12 -4.64
CA ALA A 500 -3.10 12.32 -3.44
C ALA A 500 -3.05 13.17 -2.16
N MET A 501 -2.17 14.18 -2.12
CA MET A 501 -2.07 15.11 -0.99
C MET A 501 -3.24 16.09 -0.90
N ALA A 502 -3.92 16.39 -2.01
CA ALA A 502 -5.11 17.24 -2.01
C ALA A 502 -6.34 16.53 -1.42
N VAL A 503 -6.44 15.21 -1.59
CA VAL A 503 -7.53 14.37 -1.05
C VAL A 503 -7.34 14.06 0.44
N ALA A 504 -6.10 14.12 0.94
CA ALA A 504 -5.77 13.85 2.35
C ALA A 504 -6.01 15.05 3.29
N LYS A 505 -6.45 16.20 2.76
CA LYS A 505 -6.88 17.39 3.51
C LYS A 505 -8.37 17.35 3.72
#